data_AF-A0A7Y1ZDQ8-F1
#
_entry.id   AF-A0A7Y1ZDQ8-F1
#
_cell.length_a   1.000
_cell.length_b   1.000
_cell.length_c   1.000
_cell.angle_alpha   90.00
_cell.angle_beta   90.00
_cell.angle_gamma   90.00
#
_symmetry.space_group_name_H-M   'P 1'
#
loop_
_entity.id
_entity.type
_entity.pdbx_description
1 polymer ?
#
loop_
_entity_poly.entity_id
_entity_poly.type
_entity_poly.pdbx_seq_one_letter_code
_entity_poly.pdbx_strand_id
1 'polypeptide(L)'
;MVKVIYIAGDGRSGSTLLDSVLSNIKDSISVGECCRFWVRFNEAESLCGCAEMISDCTLWSEINRRLKSEFPSYDALEFQQKVKEIQFYKNFQNLPKLLDTEEWREFREVVSFFYRSISEVTGKQTIIDSSKSIPWAY
;
A
#
# COMPACT_ATOMS: atom_id res chain seq x y z
N MET A 1 3.33 -15.42 -8.06
CA MET A 1 2.19 -15.02 -7.21
C MET A 1 2.77 -14.15 -6.11
N VAL A 2 2.33 -12.90 -6.01
CA VAL A 2 2.86 -11.98 -4.98
C VAL A 2 2.29 -12.38 -3.63
N LYS A 3 3.16 -12.59 -2.64
CA LYS A 3 2.76 -12.87 -1.25
C LYS A 3 2.87 -11.58 -0.45
N VAL A 4 1.81 -11.21 0.26
CA VAL A 4 1.82 -10.08 1.19
C VAL A 4 1.72 -10.62 2.61
N ILE A 5 2.71 -10.28 3.45
CA ILE A 5 2.67 -10.45 4.90
C ILE A 5 2.21 -9.11 5.48
N TYR A 6 0.96 -9.06 5.92
CA TYR A 6 0.37 -7.85 6.48
C TYR A 6 0.52 -7.84 8.01
N ILE A 7 1.08 -6.76 8.57
CA ILE A 7 1.19 -6.54 10.01
C ILE A 7 0.08 -5.56 10.43
N ALA A 8 -1.00 -6.12 10.98
CA ALA A 8 -2.09 -5.38 11.60
C ALA A 8 -1.83 -5.13 13.10
N GLY A 9 -2.35 -4.04 13.65
CA GLY A 9 -2.26 -3.74 15.08
C GLY A 9 -2.44 -2.26 15.40
N ASP A 10 -2.23 -1.88 16.66
CA ASP A 10 -2.19 -0.47 17.05
C ASP A 10 -0.76 0.09 16.98
N GLY A 11 -0.66 1.42 16.96
CA GLY A 11 0.61 2.12 17.12
C GLY A 11 1.38 1.67 18.36
N ARG A 12 2.71 1.80 18.32
CA ARG A 12 3.60 1.54 19.46
C ARG A 12 3.61 0.09 19.98
N SER A 13 3.07 -0.86 19.22
CA SER A 13 3.03 -2.30 19.57
C SER A 13 4.24 -3.11 19.07
N GLY A 14 5.36 -2.45 18.78
CA GLY A 14 6.55 -3.13 18.24
C GLY A 14 6.46 -3.56 16.78
N SER A 15 5.47 -3.08 16.01
CA SER A 15 5.29 -3.43 14.59
C SER A 15 6.53 -3.14 13.74
N THR A 16 7.28 -2.07 14.03
CA THR A 16 8.52 -1.73 13.31
C THR A 16 9.64 -2.74 13.58
N LEU A 17 9.72 -3.27 14.82
CA LEU A 17 10.66 -4.34 15.14
C LEU A 17 10.28 -5.61 14.37
N LEU A 18 8.99 -5.98 14.39
CA LEU A 18 8.49 -7.15 13.66
C LEU A 18 8.73 -7.04 12.15
N ASP A 19 8.44 -5.87 11.56
CA ASP A 19 8.70 -5.55 10.15
C ASP A 19 10.19 -5.72 9.80
N SER A 20 11.08 -5.20 10.64
CA SER A 20 12.54 -5.35 10.49
C SER A 20 12.98 -6.81 10.57
N VAL A 21 12.46 -7.59 11.52
CA VAL A 21 12.77 -9.02 11.64
C VAL A 21 12.31 -9.78 10.40
N LEU A 22 11.08 -9.58 9.95
CA LEU A 22 10.52 -10.25 8.78
C LEU A 22 11.24 -9.86 7.48
N SER A 23 11.78 -8.65 7.39
CA SER A 23 12.53 -8.18 6.21
C SER A 23 13.83 -8.93 5.97
N ASN A 24 14.29 -9.73 6.93
CA ASN A 24 15.45 -10.61 6.77
C ASN A 24 15.11 -11.93 6.05
N ILE A 25 13.83 -12.20 5.78
CA ILE A 25 13.43 -13.37 5.00
C ILE A 25 13.98 -13.24 3.56
N LYS A 26 14.53 -14.32 3.03
CA LYS A 26 15.01 -14.36 1.64
C LYS A 26 13.87 -13.98 0.68
N ASP A 27 14.21 -13.15 -0.31
CA ASP A 27 13.25 -12.71 -1.34
C ASP A 27 12.05 -11.91 -0.78
N SER A 28 12.29 -11.18 0.31
CA SER A 28 11.31 -10.26 0.91
C SER A 28 11.72 -8.79 0.82
N ILE A 29 10.74 -7.91 0.98
CA ILE A 29 10.92 -6.46 1.14
C ILE A 29 9.88 -5.90 2.11
N SER A 30 10.33 -5.09 3.07
CA SER A 30 9.43 -4.19 3.79
C SER A 30 9.15 -2.94 2.98
N VAL A 31 7.87 -2.58 2.97
CA VAL A 31 7.36 -1.34 2.35
C VAL A 31 6.88 -0.32 3.38
N GLY A 32 7.11 -0.57 4.67
CA GLY A 32 6.63 0.28 5.75
C GLY A 32 5.10 0.34 5.79
N GLU A 33 4.57 1.50 6.19
CA GLU A 33 3.12 1.77 6.18
C GLU A 33 2.66 2.16 4.77
N CYS A 34 2.63 1.20 3.84
CA CYS A 34 2.43 1.48 2.42
C CYS A 34 1.03 2.06 2.09
N CYS A 35 0.01 1.86 2.94
CA CYS A 35 -1.29 2.52 2.82
C CYS A 35 -1.16 4.04 2.82
N ARG A 36 -0.09 4.59 3.40
CA ARG A 36 0.18 6.03 3.41
C ARG A 36 0.66 6.54 2.06
N PHE A 37 1.05 5.69 1.12
CA PHE A 37 1.43 6.08 -0.25
C PHE A 37 0.35 6.98 -0.87
N TRP A 38 -0.92 6.57 -0.80
CA TRP A 38 -2.07 7.27 -1.40
C TRP A 38 -2.33 8.67 -0.83
N VAL A 39 -1.72 9.00 0.32
CA VAL A 39 -1.77 10.32 0.95
C VAL A 39 -0.46 11.06 0.73
N ARG A 40 0.65 10.48 1.21
CA ARG A 40 1.95 11.14 1.30
C ARG A 40 2.64 11.36 -0.03
N PHE A 41 2.40 10.48 -1.01
CA PHE A 41 3.02 10.65 -2.32
C PHE A 41 2.49 11.91 -3.01
N ASN A 42 1.19 12.17 -2.92
CA ASN A 42 0.55 13.34 -3.53
C ASN A 42 0.85 14.65 -2.80
N GLU A 43 1.11 14.60 -1.50
CA GLU A 43 1.54 15.76 -0.72
C GLU A 43 2.97 16.21 -1.09
N ALA A 44 3.77 15.36 -1.74
CA ALA A 44 5.10 15.63 -2.31
C ALA A 44 6.18 16.23 -1.37
N GLU A 45 5.87 16.49 -0.10
CA GLU A 45 6.80 17.08 0.89
C GLU A 45 7.41 16.03 1.85
N SER A 46 7.07 14.75 1.68
CA SER A 46 7.52 13.68 2.57
C SER A 46 8.81 13.03 2.09
N LEU A 47 9.75 12.80 3.02
CA LEU A 47 10.91 11.93 2.78
C LEU A 47 10.50 10.45 2.80
N CYS A 48 11.14 9.67 1.94
CA CYS A 48 11.11 8.21 1.96
C CYS A 48 12.12 7.66 2.98
N GLY A 49 11.98 6.38 3.35
CA GLY A 49 12.97 5.66 4.16
C GLY A 49 14.37 5.58 3.52
N CYS A 50 14.48 5.83 2.20
CA CYS A 50 15.76 5.97 1.51
C CYS A 50 16.38 7.36 1.60
N ALA A 51 15.81 8.28 2.39
CA ALA A 51 16.22 9.67 2.60
C ALA A 51 16.04 10.64 1.41
N GLU A 52 15.56 10.15 0.26
CA GLU A 52 15.12 11.01 -0.86
C GLU A 52 13.68 11.49 -0.64
N MET A 53 13.29 12.57 -1.34
CA MET A 53 11.87 12.93 -1.46
C MET A 53 11.08 11.75 -2.02
N ILE A 54 9.86 11.52 -1.52
CA ILE A 54 9.06 10.37 -1.95
C ILE A 54 8.77 10.39 -3.46
N SER A 55 8.67 11.58 -4.05
CA SER A 55 8.53 11.80 -5.50
C SER A 55 9.76 11.41 -6.31
N ASP A 56 10.94 11.44 -5.70
CA ASP A 56 12.23 11.15 -6.33
C ASP A 56 12.72 9.74 -6.01
N CYS A 57 12.13 9.08 -5.00
CA CYS A 57 12.40 7.69 -4.66
C CYS A 57 12.12 6.77 -5.85
N THR A 58 13.14 6.04 -6.32
CA THR A 58 13.07 5.15 -7.49
C THR A 58 11.93 4.13 -7.41
N LEU A 59 11.60 3.64 -6.22
CA LEU A 59 10.51 2.68 -6.05
C LEU A 59 9.14 3.36 -6.22
N TRP A 60 8.86 4.39 -5.43
CA TRP A 60 7.52 4.99 -5.36
C TRP A 60 7.18 5.81 -6.60
N SER A 61 8.16 6.52 -7.17
CA SER A 61 7.98 7.29 -8.40
C SER A 61 7.67 6.39 -9.59
N GLU A 62 8.35 5.24 -9.70
CA GLU A 62 8.09 4.24 -10.73
C GLU A 62 6.73 3.57 -10.56
N ILE A 63 6.33 3.21 -9.33
CA ILE A 63 4.98 2.67 -9.08
C ILE A 63 3.90 3.67 -9.46
N ASN A 64 4.04 4.94 -9.08
CA ASN A 64 3.10 6.00 -9.47
C ASN A 64 3.02 6.16 -10.99
N ARG A 65 4.16 6.10 -11.70
CA ARG A 65 4.21 6.15 -13.16
C ARG A 65 3.46 4.96 -13.79
N ARG A 66 3.65 3.75 -13.26
CA ARG A 66 2.96 2.53 -13.72
C ARG A 66 1.46 2.61 -13.49
N LEU A 67 1.02 3.07 -12.32
CA LEU A 67 -0.40 3.27 -12.00
C LEU A 67 -1.08 4.18 -13.01
N LYS A 68 -0.49 5.35 -13.28
CA LYS A 68 -1.03 6.30 -14.27
C LYS A 68 -1.05 5.76 -15.70
N SER A 69 -0.13 4.86 -16.03
CA SER A 69 -0.06 4.24 -17.36
C SER A 69 -1.09 3.13 -17.53
N GLU A 70 -1.29 2.30 -16.51
CA GLU A 70 -2.22 1.16 -16.55
C GLU A 70 -3.68 1.61 -16.38
N PHE A 71 -3.90 2.62 -15.54
CA PHE A 71 -5.22 3.17 -15.24
C PHE A 71 -5.26 4.65 -15.63
N PRO A 72 -5.50 5.01 -16.91
CA PRO A 72 -5.59 6.40 -17.33
C PRO A 72 -6.71 7.20 -16.63
N SER A 73 -7.73 6.52 -16.09
CA SER A 73 -8.81 7.10 -15.27
C SER A 73 -8.42 7.33 -13.81
N TYR A 74 -7.28 6.81 -13.35
CA TYR A 74 -6.84 6.94 -11.97
C TYR A 74 -6.56 8.39 -11.60
N ASP A 75 -7.43 8.95 -10.75
CA ASP A 75 -7.20 10.20 -10.05
C ASP A 75 -6.71 9.92 -8.63
N ALA A 76 -5.57 10.51 -8.27
CA ALA A 76 -4.92 10.22 -7.01
C ALA A 76 -5.64 10.84 -5.80
N LEU A 77 -6.38 11.94 -5.98
CA LEU A 77 -7.16 12.59 -4.93
C LEU A 77 -8.47 11.83 -4.67
N GLU A 78 -9.14 11.37 -5.72
CA GLU A 78 -10.32 10.50 -5.61
C GLU A 78 -9.95 9.18 -4.93
N PHE A 79 -8.82 8.58 -5.33
CA PHE A 79 -8.35 7.35 -4.71
C PHE A 79 -8.01 7.55 -3.24
N GLN A 80 -7.36 8.67 -2.88
CA GLN A 80 -7.11 9.03 -1.48
C GLN A 80 -8.40 9.08 -0.65
N GLN A 81 -9.51 9.56 -1.22
CA GLN A 81 -10.80 9.59 -0.54
C GLN A 81 -11.34 8.18 -0.29
N LYS A 82 -11.29 7.29 -1.30
CA LYS A 82 -11.65 5.87 -1.14
C LYS A 82 -10.80 5.16 -0.08
N VAL A 83 -9.50 5.42 -0.05
CA VAL A 83 -8.60 4.87 0.99
C VAL A 83 -9.02 5.33 2.38
N LYS A 84 -9.34 6.62 2.56
CA LYS A 84 -9.84 7.15 3.83
C LYS A 84 -11.16 6.49 4.21
N GLU A 85 -12.08 6.33 3.27
CA GLU A 85 -13.37 5.67 3.50
C GLU A 85 -13.19 4.26 4.07
N ILE A 86 -12.31 3.45 3.46
CA ILE A 86 -11.96 2.12 3.96
C ILE A 86 -11.32 2.21 5.35
N GLN A 87 -10.30 3.06 5.53
CA GLN A 87 -9.58 3.17 6.81
C GLN A 87 -10.48 3.58 7.98
N PHE A 88 -11.51 4.38 7.74
CA PHE A 88 -12.48 4.81 8.76
C PHE A 88 -13.76 3.96 8.79
N TYR A 89 -13.83 2.89 7.99
CA TYR A 89 -14.98 2.01 7.96
C TYR A 89 -15.11 1.23 9.27
N LYS A 90 -16.07 1.65 10.11
CA LYS A 90 -16.24 1.13 11.47
C LYS A 90 -16.63 -0.35 11.51
N ASN A 91 -17.30 -0.85 10.46
CA ASN A 91 -17.78 -2.23 10.42
C ASN A 91 -16.89 -3.09 9.53
N PHE A 92 -15.61 -3.22 9.88
CA PHE A 92 -14.64 -3.92 9.03
C PHE A 92 -15.01 -5.37 8.69
N GLN A 93 -15.90 -6.01 9.46
CA GLN A 93 -16.44 -7.33 9.15
C GLN A 93 -17.27 -7.37 7.85
N ASN A 94 -17.86 -6.24 7.46
CA ASN A 94 -18.62 -6.09 6.22
C ASN A 94 -17.76 -5.56 5.05
N LEU A 95 -16.49 -5.21 5.27
CA LEU A 95 -15.62 -4.72 4.20
C LEU A 95 -15.48 -5.70 3.03
N PRO A 96 -15.30 -7.03 3.23
CA PRO A 96 -15.26 -7.96 2.11
C PRO A 96 -16.47 -7.82 1.18
N LYS A 97 -17.67 -7.73 1.76
CA LYS A 97 -18.92 -7.58 1.00
C LYS A 97 -19.01 -6.24 0.27
N LEU A 98 -18.54 -5.15 0.90
CA LEU A 98 -18.48 -3.83 0.28
C LEU A 98 -17.51 -3.84 -0.91
N LEU A 99 -16.30 -4.35 -0.68
CA LEU A 99 -15.23 -4.44 -1.68
C LEU A 99 -15.62 -5.34 -2.86
N ASP A 100 -16.50 -6.32 -2.64
CA ASP A 100 -17.02 -7.21 -3.68
C ASP A 100 -18.01 -6.54 -4.65
N THR A 101 -18.50 -5.34 -4.34
CA THR A 101 -19.41 -4.61 -5.23
C THR A 101 -18.71 -4.06 -6.47
N GLU A 102 -19.48 -3.79 -7.52
CA GLU A 102 -19.00 -3.20 -8.77
C GLU A 102 -18.39 -1.81 -8.58
N GLU A 103 -18.92 -1.03 -7.65
CA GLU A 103 -18.42 0.30 -7.26
C GLU A 103 -16.95 0.27 -6.76
N TRP A 104 -16.55 -0.84 -6.13
CA TRP A 104 -15.23 -1.05 -5.57
C TRP A 104 -14.31 -1.90 -6.46
N ARG A 105 -14.77 -2.30 -7.66
CA ARG A 105 -13.97 -3.11 -8.58
C ARG A 105 -12.66 -2.43 -8.98
N GLU A 106 -12.74 -1.19 -9.49
CA GLU A 106 -11.53 -0.45 -9.91
C GLU A 106 -10.57 -0.22 -8.73
N PHE A 107 -11.11 0.04 -7.52
CA PHE A 107 -10.28 0.16 -6.33
C PHE A 107 -9.48 -1.12 -6.05
N ARG A 108 -10.13 -2.29 -6.10
CA ARG A 108 -9.45 -3.58 -5.93
C ARG A 108 -8.42 -3.86 -7.02
N GLU A 109 -8.73 -3.51 -8.26
CA GLU A 109 -7.81 -3.68 -9.39
C GLU A 109 -6.56 -2.82 -9.23
N VAL A 110 -6.73 -1.55 -8.85
CA VAL A 110 -5.64 -0.60 -8.59
C VAL A 110 -4.80 -1.04 -7.40
N VAL A 111 -5.39 -1.44 -6.26
CA VAL A 111 -4.63 -1.95 -5.10
C VAL A 111 -3.89 -3.24 -5.45
N SER A 112 -4.51 -4.16 -6.20
CA SER A 112 -3.87 -5.39 -6.65
C SER A 112 -2.69 -5.12 -7.58
N PHE A 113 -2.84 -4.17 -8.49
CA PHE A 113 -1.78 -3.73 -9.38
C PHE A 113 -0.66 -3.00 -8.63
N PHE A 114 -0.98 -2.21 -7.60
CA PHE A 114 -0.01 -1.55 -6.74
C PHE A 114 0.93 -2.56 -6.06
N TYR A 115 0.39 -3.59 -5.40
CA TYR A 115 1.22 -4.64 -4.80
C TYR A 115 2.01 -5.44 -5.84
N ARG A 116 1.43 -5.69 -7.02
CA ARG A 116 2.15 -6.34 -8.12
C ARG A 116 3.32 -5.50 -8.61
N SER A 117 3.11 -4.20 -8.77
CA SER A 117 4.14 -3.25 -9.19
C SER A 117 5.30 -3.19 -8.20
N ILE A 118 5.05 -3.26 -6.89
CA ILE A 118 6.11 -3.37 -5.87
C ILE A 118 6.97 -4.60 -6.15
N SER A 119 6.35 -5.77 -6.36
CA SER A 119 7.07 -7.01 -6.63
C SER A 119 7.90 -6.92 -7.91
N GLU A 120 7.33 -6.37 -8.99
CA GLU A 120 7.99 -6.23 -10.29
C GLU A 120 9.17 -5.25 -10.27
N VAL A 121 9.04 -4.12 -9.57
CA VAL A 121 10.10 -3.10 -9.47
C VAL A 121 11.23 -3.57 -8.57
N THR A 122 10.91 -4.25 -7.47
CA THR A 122 11.91 -4.69 -6.48
C THR A 122 12.52 -6.06 -6.80
N GLY A 123 11.88 -6.83 -7.68
CA GLY A 123 12.20 -8.22 -7.95
C GLY A 123 11.89 -9.18 -6.80
N LYS A 124 11.15 -8.73 -5.76
CA LYS A 124 10.86 -9.51 -4.54
C LYS A 124 9.48 -10.13 -4.59
N GLN A 125 9.35 -11.40 -4.21
CA GLN A 125 8.06 -12.10 -4.22
C GLN A 125 7.26 -11.97 -2.92
N THR A 126 7.94 -11.64 -1.80
CA THR A 126 7.28 -11.43 -0.50
C THR A 126 7.32 -9.95 -0.10
N ILE A 127 6.16 -9.33 0.06
CA ILE A 127 6.01 -7.95 0.50
C ILE A 127 5.60 -7.97 1.98
N ILE A 128 6.27 -7.19 2.81
CA ILE A 128 5.90 -7.00 4.21
C ILE A 128 5.31 -5.59 4.32
N ASP A 129 4.01 -5.53 4.57
CA ASP A 129 3.29 -4.28 4.75
C ASP A 129 2.97 -4.09 6.23
N SER A 130 3.47 -3.01 6.82
CA SER A 130 3.29 -2.66 8.22
C SER A 130 2.33 -1.51 8.45
N SER A 131 1.34 -1.35 7.55
CA SER A 131 0.29 -0.32 7.56
C SER A 131 -0.64 -0.33 8.78
N LYS A 132 -0.66 -1.39 9.59
CA LYS A 132 -1.40 -1.51 10.87
C LYS A 132 -2.94 -1.55 10.77
N SER A 133 -3.52 -0.73 9.89
CA SER A 133 -4.95 -0.54 9.71
C SER A 133 -5.68 -1.85 9.36
N ILE A 134 -6.46 -2.38 10.30
CA ILE A 134 -7.27 -3.59 10.08
C ILE A 134 -8.17 -3.47 8.84
N PRO A 135 -8.90 -2.35 8.63
CA PRO A 135 -9.68 -2.18 7.40
C PRO A 135 -8.89 -2.28 6.10
N TRP A 136 -7.65 -1.78 6.07
CA TRP A 136 -6.79 -1.82 4.88
C TRP A 136 -6.28 -3.22 4.53
N ALA A 137 -6.38 -4.17 5.45
CA ALA A 137 -5.94 -5.55 5.23
C ALA A 137 -6.88 -6.37 4.32
N TYR A 138 -8.08 -5.84 4.04
CA TYR A 138 -9.10 -6.46 3.18
C TYR A 138 -8.98 -5.97 1.74
#